data_AF-A0A800JDP7-F1
#
_entry.id   AF-A0A800JDP7-F1
#
_cell.length_a   1.000
_cell.length_b   1.000
_cell.length_c   1.000
_cell.angle_alpha   90.00
_cell.angle_beta   90.00
_cell.angle_gamma   90.00
#
_symmetry.space_group_name_H-M   'P 1'
#
loop_
_entity.id
_entity.type
_entity.pdbx_description
1 polymer ?
#
loop_
_entity_poly.entity_id
_entity_poly.type
_entity_poly.pdbx_seq_one_letter_code
_entity_poly.pdbx_strand_id
1 'polypeptide(L)' 'QIPKIKRLFEAFGPRRLMWASDCPYQLGGENTYAASIALVRDRLDFVTAEDKEWLLRRTAEKVFFS' A
#
# COMPACT_ATOMS: atom_id res chain seq x y z
N GLN A 1 -5.14 -2.82 10.75
CA GLN A 1 -4.13 -3.27 9.77
C GLN A 1 -2.75 -2.68 10.01
N ILE A 2 -2.63 -1.44 10.51
CA ILE A 2 -1.36 -0.69 10.64
C ILE A 2 -0.20 -1.46 11.30
N PRO A 3 -0.34 -2.14 12.46
CA PRO A 3 0.78 -2.87 13.07
C PRO A 3 1.34 -4.01 12.20
N LYS A 4 0.48 -4.66 11.41
CA LYS A 4 0.89 -5.73 10.48
C LYS A 4 1.65 -5.13 9.29
N ILE A 5 1.14 -4.03 8.74
CA ILE A 5 1.78 -3.31 7.63
C ILE A 5 3.16 -2.81 8.04
N LYS A 6 3.30 -2.23 9.25
CA LYS A 6 4.58 -1.74 9.77
C LYS A 6 5.63 -2.86 9.86
N ARG A 7 5.26 -4.03 10.38
CA ARG A 7 6.16 -5.20 10.43
C ARG A 7 6.65 -5.64 9.05
N LEU A 8 5.75 -5.68 8.06
CA LEU A 8 6.13 -6.00 6.69
C LEU A 8 7.05 -4.92 6.10
N PHE A 9 6.74 -3.65 6.35
CA PHE A 9 7.55 -2.53 5.89
C PHE A 9 8.96 -2.59 6.46
N GLU A 10 9.11 -2.84 7.76
CA GLU A 10 10.42 -3.01 8.42
C GLU A 10 11.20 -4.23 7.88
N ALA A 11 10.52 -5.32 7.55
CA ALA A 11 11.16 -6.54 7.07
C ALA A 11 11.57 -6.47 5.58
N PHE A 12 10.70 -5.93 4.72
CA PHE A 12 10.86 -5.98 3.27
C PHE A 12 11.30 -4.65 2.67
N GLY A 13 10.96 -3.54 3.31
CA GLY A 13 11.17 -2.21 2.77
C GLY A 13 10.23 -1.85 1.62
N PRO A 14 10.18 -0.56 1.23
CA PRO A 14 9.24 -0.02 0.24
C PRO A 14 9.41 -0.62 -1.15
N ARG A 15 10.65 -0.94 -1.56
CA ARG A 15 10.98 -1.43 -2.91
C ARG A 15 10.62 -2.90 -3.18
N ARG A 16 10.09 -3.59 -2.17
CA ARG A 16 9.65 -5.00 -2.25
C ARG A 16 8.20 -5.20 -1.79
N LEU A 17 7.48 -4.10 -1.56
CA LEU A 17 6.08 -4.10 -1.21
C LEU A 17 5.30 -3.26 -2.23
N MET A 18 4.09 -3.70 -2.55
CA MET A 18 3.15 -2.98 -3.39
C MET A 18 1.75 -3.08 -2.81
N TRP A 19 0.94 -2.05 -3.02
CA TRP A 19 -0.47 -2.06 -2.71
C TRP A 19 -1.25 -2.75 -3.83
N ALA A 20 -2.30 -3.49 -3.46
CA ALA A 20 -3.25 -4.05 -4.40
C ALA A 20 -4.66 -3.87 -3.83
N SER A 21 -5.64 -3.67 -4.72
CA SER A 21 -7.03 -3.50 -4.30
C SER A 21 -7.62 -4.80 -3.80
N ASP A 22 -7.33 -5.95 -4.43
CA ASP A 22 -8.10 -7.18 -4.20
C ASP A 22 -9.61 -6.96 -4.46
N CYS A 23 -9.94 -6.16 -5.48
CA CYS A 23 -11.31 -5.97 -5.98
C CYS A 23 -11.95 -7.35 -6.25
N PRO A 24 -13.21 -7.62 -5.83
CA PRO A 24 -14.30 -6.65 -5.61
C PRO A 24 -14.68 -6.35 -4.15
N TYR A 25 -13.89 -6.74 -3.15
CA TYR A 25 -14.30 -6.60 -1.74
C TYR A 25 -14.52 -5.16 -1.28
N GLN A 26 -14.01 -4.17 -2.02
CA GLN A 26 -14.18 -2.74 -1.73
C GLN A 26 -15.48 -2.14 -2.26
N LEU A 27 -16.33 -2.94 -2.91
CA LEU A 27 -17.59 -2.48 -3.50
C LEU A 27 -18.76 -2.44 -2.51
N GLY A 28 -18.58 -2.94 -1.28
CA GLY A 28 -19.62 -2.94 -0.24
C GLY A 28 -19.09 -2.65 1.17
N GLY A 29 -19.94 -2.07 2.02
CA GLY A 29 -19.61 -1.75 3.41
C GLY A 29 -18.65 -0.56 3.58
N GLU A 30 -17.98 -0.49 4.74
CA GLU A 30 -17.12 0.64 5.10
C GLU A 30 -15.70 0.58 4.49
N ASN A 31 -15.28 -0.59 3.98
CA ASN A 31 -13.95 -0.81 3.41
C ASN A 31 -13.88 -0.42 1.92
N THR A 32 -14.36 0.78 1.60
CA THR A 32 -14.40 1.29 0.22
C THR A 32 -13.01 1.40 -0.40
N TYR A 33 -12.95 1.53 -1.73
CA TYR A 33 -11.68 1.68 -2.45
C TYR A 33 -10.96 2.95 -2.00
N ALA A 34 -11.72 4.04 -1.82
CA ALA A 34 -11.21 5.30 -1.30
C ALA A 34 -10.65 5.15 0.12
N ALA A 35 -11.34 4.44 1.02
CA ALA A 35 -10.85 4.18 2.37
C ALA A 35 -9.56 3.34 2.37
N SER A 36 -9.45 2.37 1.46
CA SER A 36 -8.27 1.51 1.31
C SER A 36 -7.04 2.29 0.83
N ILE A 37 -7.21 3.23 -0.10
CA ILE A 37 -6.13 4.14 -0.54
C ILE A 37 -5.78 5.15 0.56
N ALA A 38 -6.78 5.72 1.24
CA ALA A 38 -6.56 6.69 2.32
C ALA A 38 -5.75 6.08 3.48
N LEU A 39 -5.90 4.77 3.75
CA LEU A 39 -5.07 4.06 4.72
C LEU A 39 -3.58 4.21 4.40
N VAL A 40 -3.16 4.02 3.14
CA VAL A 40 -1.75 4.11 2.73
C VAL A 40 -1.31 5.56 2.60
N ARG A 41 -2.16 6.43 2.04
CA ARG A 41 -1.86 7.83 1.76
C ARG A 41 -1.75 8.68 3.03
N ASP A 42 -2.68 8.50 3.97
CA ASP A 42 -2.91 9.46 5.05
C ASP A 42 -2.60 8.90 6.45
N ARG A 43 -2.63 7.57 6.62
CA ARG A 43 -2.65 6.94 7.95
C ARG A 43 -1.39 6.15 8.29
N LEU A 44 -0.50 5.91 7.33
CA LEU A 44 0.83 5.34 7.59
C LEU A 44 1.80 6.48 7.91
N ASP A 45 2.00 6.75 9.19
CA ASP A 45 2.88 7.80 9.71
C ASP A 45 4.37 7.45 9.62
N PHE A 46 4.69 6.17 9.48
CA PHE A 46 6.06 5.64 9.38
C PHE A 46 6.60 5.56 7.94
N VAL A 47 5.84 6.01 6.93
CA VAL A 47 6.27 5.98 5.52
C VAL A 47 6.45 7.40 4.98
N THR A 48 7.55 7.63 4.26
CA THR A 48 7.86 8.90 3.60
C THR A 48 7.04 9.09 2.32
N ALA A 49 7.11 10.27 1.72
CA ALA A 49 6.52 10.51 0.40
C ALA A 49 7.14 9.60 -0.68
N GLU A 50 8.45 9.35 -0.63
CA GLU A 50 9.10 8.43 -1.57
C GLU A 50 8.65 6.99 -1.36
N ASP A 51 8.48 6.56 -0.10
CA ASP A 51 7.98 5.21 0.19
C ASP A 51 6.59 4.99 -0.39
N LYS A 52 5.72 6.00 -0.33
CA LYS A 52 4.37 5.94 -0.93
C LYS A 52 4.43 5.75 -2.44
N GLU A 53 5.37 6.39 -3.13
CA GLU A 53 5.57 6.19 -4.57
C GLU A 53 5.98 4.75 -4.92
N TRP A 54 6.82 4.14 -4.08
CA TRP A 54 7.17 2.73 -4.24
C TRP A 54 5.98 1.80 -3.98
N LEU A 55 5.28 2.02 -2.87
CA LEU A 55 4.13 1.20 -2.47
C LEU A 55 2.97 1.29 -3.46
N LEU A 56 2.65 2.46 -4.00
CA LEU A 56 1.49 2.69 -4.85
C LEU A 56 1.76 2.57 -6.36
N ARG A 57 3.03 2.54 -6.79
CA ARG A 57 3.38 2.55 -8.22
C ARG A 57 4.67 1.81 -8.56
N ARG A 58 5.82 2.31 -8.09
CA ARG A 58 7.13 1.92 -8.66
C ARG A 58 7.49 0.46 -8.44
N THR A 59 7.08 -0.15 -7.32
CA THR A 59 7.36 -1.57 -7.09
C THR A 59 6.60 -2.44 -8.08
N ALA A 60 5.32 -2.16 -8.33
CA ALA A 60 4.52 -2.90 -9.30
C ALA A 60 5.03 -2.68 -10.74
N GLU A 61 5.36 -1.43 -11.09
CA GLU A 61 5.97 -1.08 -12.37
C GLU A 61 7.23 -1.90 -12.64
N LYS A 62 8.14 -1.95 -11.66
CA LYS A 62 9.35 -2.77 -11.73
C LYS A 62 9.06 -4.28 -11.81
N VAL A 63 8.07 -4.79 -11.09
CA VAL A 63 7.84 -6.26 -11.07
C VAL A 63 7.18 -6.75 -12.36
N PHE A 64 6.27 -5.96 -12.94
CA PHE A 64 5.43 -6.42 -14.06
C PHE A 64 5.86 -5.87 -15.44
N PHE A 65 6.70 -4.84 -15.50
CA PHE A 65 7.00 -4.14 -16.76
C PHE A 65 8.49 -3.83 -16.99
N SER A 66 9.41 -4.47 -16.24
CA SER A 66 10.86 -4.42 -16.50
C SER A 66 11.42 -5.76 -16.92
#